data_AF-A0A2E9BPC1-F1
#
_entry.id   AF-A0A2E9BPC1-F1
#
_cell.length_a   1.000
_cell.length_b   1.000
_cell.length_c   1.000
_cell.angle_alpha   90.00
_cell.angle_beta   90.00
_cell.angle_gamma   90.00
#
_symmetry.space_group_name_H-M   'P 1'
#
loop_
_entity.id
_entity.type
_entity.pdbx_description
1 polymer ?
#
loop_
_entity_poly.entity_id
_entity_poly.type
_entity_poly.pdbx_seq_one_letter_code
_entity_poly.pdbx_strand_id
1 'polypeptide(L)'
;MALRVDVEARAREIPVHQHQMGQLVIALRGAVSCEVPGALWMVPPQAGVWIPGGTPHSNHGTANALIFYLFVAPGAGALPTRCCTLAISTMLSEMIQHLAGLAPTYEPGSATDRFAHVVLDQLGAMPNEDFSLPMPQDARLRRISRAISLDPSDRRTLQDWAAETGTSERTLTRLCT
;
A
#
# COMPACT_ATOMS: atom_id res chain seq x y z
N MET A 1 6.80 11.95 9.65
CA MET A 1 7.20 12.57 8.36
C MET A 1 6.17 12.22 7.31
N ALA A 2 5.68 13.19 6.52
CA ALA A 2 4.82 12.92 5.37
C ALA A 2 5.55 13.28 4.06
N LEU A 3 5.34 12.48 3.01
CA LEU A 3 5.98 12.64 1.71
C LEU A 3 4.92 12.58 0.61
N ARG A 4 4.95 13.53 -0.31
CA ARG A 4 4.20 13.50 -1.57
C ARG A 4 5.02 12.79 -2.65
N VAL A 5 4.39 11.87 -3.37
CA VAL A 5 4.98 11.17 -4.52
C VAL A 5 4.04 11.29 -5.73
N ASP A 6 4.50 12.01 -6.74
CA ASP A 6 3.86 12.05 -8.06
C ASP A 6 4.44 10.91 -8.91
N VAL A 7 3.62 9.92 -9.26
CA VAL A 7 3.97 8.88 -10.23
C VAL A 7 3.65 9.43 -11.61
N GLU A 8 4.70 9.73 -12.37
CA GLU A 8 4.60 10.30 -13.73
C GLU A 8 3.98 9.29 -14.73
N ALA A 9 4.21 9.51 -16.03
CA ALA A 9 3.56 8.78 -17.12
C ALA A 9 3.78 7.25 -17.14
N ARG A 10 4.70 6.71 -16.33
CA ARG A 10 4.93 5.27 -16.17
C ARG A 10 4.72 4.85 -14.72
N ALA A 11 4.15 3.66 -14.55
CA ALA A 11 4.02 3.03 -13.25
C ALA A 11 5.38 2.95 -12.55
N ARG A 12 5.38 3.13 -11.23
CA ARG A 12 6.59 3.14 -10.42
C ARG A 12 6.52 2.04 -9.39
N GLU A 13 7.55 1.20 -9.37
CA GLU A 13 7.75 0.19 -8.34
C GLU A 13 8.84 0.66 -7.37
N ILE A 14 8.52 0.61 -6.07
CA ILE A 14 9.51 0.55 -5.00
C ILE A 14 9.65 -0.94 -4.67
N PRO A 15 10.82 -1.55 -4.95
CA PRO A 15 11.05 -2.96 -4.66
C PRO A 15 10.86 -3.30 -3.18
N VAL A 16 10.91 -4.60 -2.87
CA VAL A 16 10.81 -5.07 -1.48
C VAL A 16 11.88 -4.39 -0.63
N HIS A 17 11.44 -3.73 0.44
CA HIS A 17 12.26 -3.04 1.41
C HIS A 17 11.63 -3.15 2.80
N GLN A 18 12.38 -2.75 3.82
CA GLN A 18 11.97 -2.83 5.21
C GLN A 18 12.59 -1.65 5.97
N HIS A 19 11.83 -1.05 6.88
CA HIS A 19 12.29 0.04 7.73
C HIS A 19 11.57 -0.03 9.09
N GLN A 20 12.10 0.67 10.10
CA GLN A 20 11.56 0.60 11.46
C GLN A 20 10.28 1.41 11.67
N MET A 21 10.01 2.39 10.82
CA MET A 21 8.83 3.25 10.97
C MET A 21 7.58 2.51 10.48
N GLY A 22 6.44 2.77 11.11
CA GLY A 22 5.16 2.43 10.48
C GLY A 22 4.95 3.31 9.25
N GLN A 23 4.33 2.78 8.21
CA GLN A 23 4.05 3.50 6.97
C GLN A 23 2.57 3.40 6.64
N LEU A 24 1.92 4.55 6.46
CA LEU A 24 0.63 4.65 5.80
C LEU A 24 0.86 5.02 4.34
N VAL A 25 0.17 4.33 3.44
CA VAL A 25 0.12 4.61 2.01
C VAL A 25 -1.29 5.02 1.62
N ILE A 26 -1.47 6.24 1.08
CA ILE A 26 -2.75 6.69 0.51
C ILE A 26 -2.57 7.13 -0.94
N ALA A 27 -3.59 6.92 -1.77
CA ALA A 27 -3.65 7.43 -3.13
C ALA A 27 -4.81 8.41 -3.29
N LEU A 28 -4.53 9.65 -3.71
CA LEU A 28 -5.56 10.64 -4.07
C LEU A 28 -6.01 10.52 -5.52
N ARG A 29 -5.12 10.03 -6.37
CA ARG A 29 -5.36 9.78 -7.79
C ARG A 29 -4.61 8.52 -8.19
N GLY A 30 -5.16 7.80 -9.17
CA GLY A 30 -4.61 6.50 -9.58
C GLY A 30 -4.80 5.45 -8.49
N ALA A 31 -4.03 4.39 -8.56
CA ALA A 31 -4.03 3.34 -7.55
C ALA A 31 -2.59 3.03 -7.10
N VAL A 32 -2.47 2.47 -5.90
CA VAL A 32 -1.24 1.89 -5.41
C VAL A 32 -1.57 0.54 -4.77
N SER A 33 -0.72 -0.44 -5.04
CA SER A 33 -0.75 -1.73 -4.37
C SER A 33 0.49 -1.90 -3.51
N CYS A 34 0.33 -2.50 -2.34
CA CYS A 34 1.41 -2.86 -1.45
C CYS A 34 1.46 -4.39 -1.31
N GLU A 35 2.58 -5.00 -1.65
CA GLU A 35 2.78 -6.44 -1.41
C GLU A 35 3.58 -6.63 -0.13
N VAL A 36 3.07 -7.48 0.77
CA VAL A 36 3.74 -7.96 1.98
C VAL A 36 3.84 -9.48 1.90
N PRO A 37 4.66 -10.16 2.73
CA PRO A 37 4.72 -11.62 2.74
C PRO A 37 3.32 -12.25 2.86
N GLY A 38 2.89 -12.93 1.80
CA GLY A 38 1.63 -13.67 1.75
C GLY A 38 0.37 -12.87 1.40
N ALA A 39 0.45 -11.55 1.20
CA ALA A 39 -0.73 -10.73 0.87
C ALA A 39 -0.40 -9.54 -0.04
N LEU A 40 -1.32 -9.25 -0.95
CA LEU A 40 -1.34 -8.04 -1.76
C LEU A 40 -2.46 -7.13 -1.23
N TRP A 41 -2.12 -5.92 -0.84
CA TRP A 41 -3.06 -4.90 -0.41
C TRP A 41 -3.27 -3.91 -1.54
N MET A 42 -4.52 -3.68 -1.93
CA MET A 42 -4.86 -2.60 -2.85
C MET A 42 -5.36 -1.41 -2.05
N VAL A 43 -4.98 -0.20 -2.44
CA VAL A 43 -5.50 1.04 -1.82
C VAL A 43 -6.71 1.52 -2.62
N PRO A 44 -7.96 1.28 -2.19
CA PRO A 44 -9.11 1.86 -2.84
C PRO A 44 -9.18 3.38 -2.63
N PRO A 45 -9.99 4.10 -3.44
CA PRO A 45 -10.25 5.53 -3.20
C PRO A 45 -10.71 5.76 -1.76
N GLN A 46 -10.21 6.82 -1.11
CA GLN A 46 -10.54 7.18 0.27
C GLN A 46 -10.11 6.15 1.34
N ALA A 47 -9.21 5.23 1.00
CA ALA A 47 -8.59 4.34 1.96
C ALA A 47 -7.07 4.52 2.01
N GLY A 48 -6.45 3.88 2.99
CA GLY A 48 -5.01 3.81 3.12
C GLY A 48 -4.57 2.44 3.61
N VAL A 49 -3.42 1.97 3.14
CA VAL A 49 -2.81 0.74 3.67
C VAL A 49 -1.82 1.12 4.75
N TRP A 50 -2.06 0.60 5.95
CA TRP A 50 -1.13 0.70 7.07
C TRP A 50 -0.19 -0.50 7.08
N ILE A 51 1.11 -0.22 7.18
CA ILE A 51 2.19 -1.20 7.21
C ILE A 51 2.98 -0.96 8.50
N PRO A 52 2.93 -1.88 9.48
CA PRO A 52 3.72 -1.76 10.69
C PRO A 52 5.22 -1.76 10.40
N GLY A 53 5.97 -1.03 11.23
CA GLY A 53 7.43 -1.04 11.19
C GLY A 53 8.01 -2.44 11.28
N GLY A 54 9.06 -2.69 10.52
CA GLY A 54 9.71 -4.00 10.41
C GLY A 54 8.99 -4.97 9.49
N THR A 55 7.93 -4.58 8.78
CA THR A 55 7.30 -5.44 7.77
C THR A 55 7.99 -5.28 6.41
N PRO A 56 8.59 -6.32 5.81
CA PRO A 56 9.07 -6.25 4.44
C PRO A 56 7.91 -5.99 3.49
N HIS A 57 8.04 -5.02 2.59
CA HIS A 57 6.98 -4.69 1.64
C HIS A 57 7.50 -4.03 0.37
N SER A 58 6.74 -4.11 -0.71
CA SER A 58 6.94 -3.34 -1.94
C SER A 58 5.74 -2.44 -2.20
N ASN A 59 5.94 -1.36 -2.95
CA ASN A 59 4.85 -0.47 -3.37
C ASN A 59 4.85 -0.35 -4.88
N HIS A 60 3.70 -0.52 -5.51
CA HIS A 60 3.52 -0.32 -6.94
C HIS A 60 2.43 0.71 -7.19
N GLY A 61 2.82 1.89 -7.68
CA GLY A 61 1.89 2.95 -8.08
C GLY A 61 1.59 2.88 -9.57
N THR A 62 0.32 2.97 -9.95
CA THR A 62 -0.09 3.06 -11.36
C THR A 62 0.40 4.35 -12.00
N ALA A 63 0.45 4.40 -13.33
CA ALA A 63 0.75 5.65 -14.04
C ALA A 63 -0.19 6.78 -13.60
N ASN A 64 0.33 8.00 -13.50
CA ASN A 64 -0.41 9.19 -13.07
C ASN A 64 -0.96 9.15 -11.63
N ALA A 65 -0.48 8.22 -10.79
CA ALA A 65 -0.89 8.16 -9.40
C ALA A 65 -0.32 9.33 -8.59
N LEU A 66 -1.13 9.86 -7.68
CA LEU A 66 -0.71 10.82 -6.66
C LEU A 66 -0.79 10.14 -5.31
N ILE A 67 0.37 9.84 -4.73
CA ILE A 67 0.51 9.03 -3.53
C ILE A 67 1.08 9.88 -2.40
N PHE A 68 0.60 9.65 -1.19
CA PHE A 68 1.22 10.19 0.02
C PHE A 68 1.67 9.04 0.92
N TYR A 69 2.88 9.17 1.43
CA TYR A 69 3.42 8.30 2.47
C TYR A 69 3.49 9.05 3.79
N LEU A 70 2.93 8.49 4.85
CA LEU A 70 3.13 8.98 6.21
C LEU A 70 3.94 7.95 6.99
N PHE A 71 5.13 8.35 7.41
CA PHE A 71 6.01 7.56 8.26
C PHE A 71 5.86 7.97 9.72
N VAL A 72 5.61 6.97 10.57
CA VAL A 72 5.33 7.13 12.00
C VAL A 72 6.37 6.37 12.81
N ALA A 73 6.99 7.04 13.77
CA ALA A 73 7.97 6.42 14.66
C ALA A 73 7.30 5.35 15.56
N PRO A 74 8.03 4.27 15.92
CA PRO A 74 7.55 3.29 16.89
C PRO A 74 7.08 3.97 18.19
N GLY A 75 5.89 3.60 18.68
CA GLY A 75 5.34 4.13 19.93
C GLY A 75 4.75 5.54 19.86
N ALA A 76 4.75 6.20 18.69
CA ALA A 76 4.22 7.56 18.55
C ALA A 76 2.67 7.64 18.60
N GLY A 77 1.96 6.51 18.60
CA GLY A 77 0.50 6.47 18.70
C GLY A 77 -0.05 5.04 18.82
N ALA A 78 -1.34 4.93 19.12
CA ALA A 78 -2.07 3.65 19.20
C ALA A 78 -2.48 3.18 17.79
N LEU A 79 -1.53 2.64 17.04
CA LEU A 79 -1.73 2.19 15.66
C LEU A 79 -1.77 0.66 15.54
N PRO A 80 -2.41 0.11 14.49
CA PRO A 80 -2.50 -1.34 14.32
C PRO A 80 -1.14 -2.02 14.28
N THR A 81 -1.04 -3.19 14.92
CA THR A 81 0.20 -4.01 14.97
C THR A 81 0.37 -4.92 13.76
N ARG A 82 -0.64 -4.99 12.89
CA ARG A 82 -0.66 -5.78 11.66
C ARG A 82 -0.97 -4.89 10.46
N CYS A 83 -0.63 -5.36 9.26
CA CYS A 83 -1.07 -4.70 8.04
C CYS A 83 -2.59 -4.70 7.99
N CYS A 84 -3.17 -3.57 7.59
CA CYS A 84 -4.61 -3.41 7.43
C CYS A 84 -4.92 -2.29 6.46
N THR A 85 -6.15 -2.27 5.97
CA THR A 85 -6.68 -1.08 5.30
C THR A 85 -7.37 -0.20 6.34
N LEU A 86 -7.23 1.11 6.21
CA LEU A 86 -7.89 2.10 7.04
C LEU A 86 -8.84 2.90 6.16
N ALA A 87 -10.08 3.09 6.62
CA ALA A 87 -11.03 3.99 5.99
C ALA A 87 -10.64 5.44 6.31
N ILE A 88 -9.92 6.09 5.40
CA ILE A 88 -9.34 7.41 5.63
C ILE A 88 -10.39 8.49 5.39
N SER A 89 -10.73 9.23 6.45
CA SER A 89 -11.62 10.38 6.32
C SER A 89 -11.02 11.47 5.42
N THR A 90 -11.88 12.24 4.74
CA THR A 90 -11.45 13.41 3.96
C THR A 90 -10.62 14.37 4.79
N MET A 91 -11.00 14.61 6.05
CA MET A 91 -10.26 15.48 6.96
C MET A 91 -8.83 14.98 7.19
N LEU A 92 -8.65 13.70 7.53
CA LEU A 92 -7.32 13.12 7.75
C LEU A 92 -6.48 13.17 6.47
N SER A 93 -7.10 12.90 5.32
CA SER A 93 -6.43 12.99 4.02
C SER A 93 -5.87 14.39 3.76
N GLU A 94 -6.66 15.45 3.96
CA GLU A 94 -6.21 16.84 3.82
C GLU A 94 -5.13 17.20 4.85
N MET A 95 -5.22 16.70 6.08
CA MET A 95 -4.18 16.93 7.09
C MET A 95 -2.85 16.30 6.71
N ILE A 96 -2.87 15.09 6.14
CA ILE A 96 -1.65 14.42 5.64
C ILE A 96 -1.05 15.20 4.47
N GLN A 97 -1.89 15.70 3.55
CA GLN A 97 -1.45 16.54 2.44
C GLN A 97 -0.78 17.82 2.95
N HIS A 98 -1.39 18.49 3.93
CA HIS A 98 -0.81 19.67 4.56
C HIS A 98 0.54 19.34 5.21
N LEU A 99 0.62 18.27 5.99
CA LEU A 99 1.86 17.83 6.64
C LEU A 99 2.98 17.52 5.63
N ALA A 100 2.63 16.97 4.47
CA ALA A 100 3.58 16.68 3.39
C ALA A 100 4.15 17.94 2.71
N GLY A 101 3.48 19.10 2.87
CA GLY A 101 3.98 20.40 2.43
C GLY A 101 4.86 21.13 3.45
N LEU A 102 4.97 20.61 4.68
CA LEU A 102 5.79 21.20 5.74
C LEU A 102 7.21 20.60 5.74
N ALA A 103 8.11 21.24 6.49
CA ALA A 103 9.46 20.73 6.70
C ALA A 103 9.42 19.33 7.37
N PRO A 104 10.22 18.34 6.91
CA PRO A 104 10.21 16.98 7.47
C PRO A 104 10.67 16.93 8.94
N THR A 105 11.52 17.85 9.34
CA THR A 105 12.03 18.01 10.71
C THR A 105 11.45 19.28 11.32
N TYR A 106 10.96 19.15 12.54
CA TYR A 106 10.35 20.22 13.30
C TYR A 106 10.71 20.07 14.79
N GLU A 107 10.79 21.19 15.49
CA GLU A 107 11.14 21.21 16.90
C GLU A 107 10.02 20.62 17.77
N PRO A 108 10.34 19.86 18.83
CA PRO A 108 9.36 19.45 19.83
C PRO A 108 8.59 20.64 20.40
N GLY A 109 7.27 20.52 20.54
CA GLY A 109 6.41 21.61 21.01
C GLY A 109 6.19 22.74 20.00
N SER A 110 6.66 22.61 18.76
CA SER A 110 6.27 23.53 17.68
C SER A 110 4.80 23.35 17.28
N ALA A 111 4.28 24.26 16.43
CA ALA A 111 2.95 24.10 15.87
C ALA A 111 2.85 22.82 15.00
N THR A 112 3.90 22.52 14.23
CA THR A 112 3.97 21.32 13.39
C THR A 112 3.99 20.04 14.23
N ASP A 113 4.72 20.05 15.35
CA ASP A 113 4.76 18.92 16.28
C ASP A 113 3.36 18.61 16.87
N ARG A 114 2.69 19.64 17.39
CA ARG A 114 1.29 19.49 17.86
C ARG A 114 0.36 19.03 16.76
N PHE A 115 0.48 19.58 15.55
CA PHE A 115 -0.34 19.17 14.42
C PHE A 115 -0.11 17.69 14.04
N ALA A 116 1.15 17.23 14.03
CA ALA A 116 1.49 15.83 13.79
C ALA A 116 0.87 14.91 14.85
N HIS A 117 0.83 15.32 16.12
CA HIS A 117 0.11 14.56 17.15
C HIS A 117 -1.39 14.45 16.86
N VAL A 118 -2.05 15.53 16.42
CA VAL A 118 -3.47 15.45 16.01
C VAL A 118 -3.65 14.51 14.82
N VAL A 119 -2.75 14.55 13.83
CA VAL A 119 -2.78 13.59 12.70
C VAL A 119 -2.70 12.14 13.20
N LEU A 120 -1.85 11.86 14.18
CA LEU A 120 -1.70 10.52 14.76
C LEU A 120 -2.94 10.07 15.53
N ASP A 121 -3.55 10.96 16.31
CA ASP A 121 -4.80 10.68 17.03
C ASP A 121 -5.94 10.37 16.04
N GLN A 122 -6.07 11.17 14.99
CA GLN A 122 -7.06 10.94 13.94
C GLN A 122 -6.80 9.62 13.20
N LEU A 123 -5.53 9.32 12.90
CA LEU A 123 -5.16 8.06 12.24
C LEU A 123 -5.52 6.84 13.09
N GLY A 124 -5.22 6.87 14.39
CA GLY A 124 -5.53 5.78 15.31
C GLY A 124 -7.04 5.55 15.51
N ALA A 125 -7.87 6.54 15.21
CA ALA A 125 -9.32 6.45 15.28
C ALA A 125 -9.98 5.92 13.98
N MET A 126 -9.23 5.73 12.90
CA MET A 126 -9.81 5.26 11.62
C MET A 126 -10.24 3.79 11.72
N PRO A 127 -11.42 3.44 11.19
CA PRO A 127 -11.86 2.05 11.14
C PRO A 127 -10.90 1.15 10.35
N ASN A 128 -10.64 -0.03 10.89
CA ASN A 128 -9.91 -1.07 10.19
C ASN A 128 -10.84 -1.80 9.21
N GLU A 129 -10.43 -1.83 7.96
CA GLU A 129 -11.00 -2.60 6.87
C GLU A 129 -10.01 -3.69 6.44
N ASP A 130 -10.50 -4.72 5.76
CA ASP A 130 -9.68 -5.80 5.23
C ASP A 130 -9.88 -5.96 3.71
N PHE A 131 -9.17 -5.11 2.95
CA PHE A 131 -9.09 -5.20 1.50
C PHE A 131 -7.78 -5.87 1.05
N SER A 132 -7.44 -6.99 1.68
CA SER A 132 -6.31 -7.81 1.26
C SER A 132 -6.72 -8.90 0.26
N LEU A 133 -5.85 -9.16 -0.70
CA LEU A 133 -5.89 -10.33 -1.56
C LEU A 133 -4.81 -11.31 -1.10
N PRO A 134 -5.16 -12.57 -0.77
CA PRO A 134 -4.16 -13.55 -0.40
C PRO A 134 -3.26 -13.85 -1.60
N MET A 135 -1.94 -13.80 -1.39
CA MET A 135 -0.98 -14.14 -2.44
C MET A 135 -0.66 -15.62 -2.42
N PRO A 136 -0.73 -16.33 -3.56
CA PRO A 136 -0.41 -17.75 -3.63
C PRO A 136 1.01 -18.06 -3.17
N GLN A 137 1.26 -19.27 -2.66
CA GLN A 137 2.63 -19.71 -2.35
C GLN A 137 3.35 -20.26 -3.59
N ASP A 138 2.62 -20.92 -4.51
CA ASP A 138 3.20 -21.47 -5.74
C ASP A 138 3.71 -20.34 -6.64
N ALA A 139 4.97 -20.44 -7.05
CA ALA A 139 5.65 -19.39 -7.82
C ALA A 139 4.97 -19.08 -9.17
N ARG A 140 4.32 -20.07 -9.80
CA ARG A 140 3.60 -19.87 -11.06
C ARG A 140 2.34 -19.05 -10.83
N LEU A 141 1.55 -19.41 -9.81
CA LEU A 141 0.36 -18.64 -9.45
C LEU A 141 0.69 -17.23 -8.96
N ARG A 142 1.81 -17.04 -8.25
CA ARG A 142 2.29 -15.68 -7.93
C ARG A 142 2.61 -14.86 -9.16
N ARG A 143 3.26 -15.46 -10.17
CA ARG A 143 3.58 -14.76 -11.43
C ARG A 143 2.30 -14.32 -12.14
N ILE A 144 1.30 -15.20 -12.23
CA ILE A 144 -0.01 -14.89 -12.83
C ILE A 144 -0.72 -13.79 -12.03
N SER A 145 -0.82 -13.95 -10.71
CA SER A 145 -1.50 -12.98 -9.82
C SER A 145 -0.86 -11.60 -9.92
N ARG A 146 0.47 -11.53 -9.96
CA ARG A 146 1.21 -10.28 -10.13
C ARG A 146 0.94 -9.65 -11.50
N ALA A 147 0.94 -10.45 -12.57
CA ALA A 147 0.70 -9.93 -13.91
C ALA A 147 -0.73 -9.37 -14.07
N ILE A 148 -1.74 -10.08 -13.57
CA ILE A 148 -3.14 -9.60 -13.55
C ILE A 148 -3.29 -8.34 -12.67
N SER A 149 -2.59 -8.28 -11.54
CA SER A 149 -2.64 -7.10 -10.66
C SER A 149 -1.99 -5.86 -11.29
N LEU A 150 -0.93 -6.06 -12.08
CA LEU A 150 -0.24 -4.99 -12.80
C LEU A 150 -1.04 -4.49 -14.01
N ASP A 151 -1.73 -5.38 -14.71
CA ASP A 151 -2.61 -5.06 -15.83
C ASP A 151 -3.96 -5.79 -15.67
N PRO A 152 -4.92 -5.20 -14.93
CA PRO A 152 -6.25 -5.78 -14.78
C PRO A 152 -7.04 -5.87 -16.10
N SER A 153 -6.56 -5.23 -17.17
CA SER A 153 -7.18 -5.30 -18.50
C SER A 153 -6.68 -6.47 -19.34
N ASP A 154 -5.67 -7.21 -18.86
CA ASP A 154 -5.12 -8.39 -19.51
C ASP A 154 -6.18 -9.48 -19.70
N ARG A 155 -6.37 -9.90 -20.95
CA ARG A 155 -7.38 -10.89 -21.36
C ARG A 155 -6.81 -12.27 -21.63
N ARG A 156 -5.56 -12.55 -21.25
CA ARG A 156 -4.98 -13.90 -21.34
C ARG A 156 -5.89 -14.92 -20.66
N THR A 157 -6.20 -15.98 -21.40
CA THR A 157 -7.05 -17.09 -20.96
C THR A 157 -6.27 -18.04 -20.05
N LEU A 158 -6.97 -18.97 -19.40
CA LEU A 158 -6.32 -20.02 -18.62
C LEU A 158 -5.32 -20.84 -19.46
N GLN A 159 -5.64 -21.07 -20.74
CA GLN A 159 -4.78 -21.74 -21.70
C GLN A 159 -3.47 -20.96 -21.95
N ASP A 160 -3.58 -19.64 -22.11
CA ASP A 160 -2.42 -18.76 -22.33
C ASP A 160 -1.49 -18.77 -21.11
N TRP A 161 -2.06 -18.68 -19.90
CA TRP A 161 -1.30 -18.76 -18.64
C TRP A 161 -0.67 -20.13 -18.41
N ALA A 162 -1.36 -21.20 -18.80
CA ALA A 162 -0.81 -22.54 -18.74
C ALA A 162 0.42 -22.67 -19.65
N ALA A 163 0.33 -22.16 -20.89
CA ALA A 163 1.45 -22.13 -21.82
C ALA A 163 2.65 -21.33 -21.28
N GLU A 164 2.41 -20.13 -20.75
CA GLU A 164 3.46 -19.25 -20.20
C GLU A 164 4.16 -19.84 -18.96
N THR A 165 3.43 -20.58 -18.14
CA THR A 165 3.97 -21.21 -16.93
C THR A 165 4.53 -22.62 -17.17
N GLY A 166 4.47 -23.13 -18.40
CA GLY A 166 4.91 -24.48 -18.76
C GLY A 166 4.05 -25.57 -18.10
N THR A 167 2.74 -25.35 -17.96
CA THR A 167 1.80 -26.29 -17.34
C THR A 167 0.61 -26.59 -18.25
N SER A 168 -0.23 -27.56 -17.85
CA SER A 168 -1.54 -27.78 -18.47
C SER A 168 -2.60 -26.98 -17.72
N GLU A 169 -3.69 -26.60 -18.39
CA GLU A 169 -4.84 -25.96 -17.73
C GLU A 169 -5.30 -26.74 -16.50
N ARG A 170 -5.40 -28.07 -16.62
CA ARG A 170 -5.77 -28.96 -15.50
C ARG A 170 -4.81 -28.85 -14.31
N THR A 171 -3.51 -28.75 -14.56
CA THR A 171 -2.51 -28.56 -13.50
C THR A 171 -2.70 -27.20 -12.83
N LEU A 172 -2.93 -26.15 -13.63
CA LEU A 172 -3.08 -24.78 -13.15
C LEU A 172 -4.36 -24.61 -12.31
N THR A 173 -5.50 -25.13 -12.78
CA THR A 173 -6.77 -25.12 -12.03
C THR A 173 -6.64 -25.79 -10.67
N ARG A 174 -5.92 -26.90 -10.58
CA ARG A 174 -5.69 -27.62 -9.30
C ARG A 174 -4.80 -26.84 -8.32
N LEU A 175 -3.99 -25.89 -8.80
CA LEU A 175 -3.20 -25.03 -7.91
C LEU A 175 -4.07 -23.91 -7.30
N CYS A 176 -5.17 -23.53 -7.97
CA CYS A 176 -6.08 -22.46 -7.53
C CYS A 176 -7.11 -22.93 -6.49
N THR A 177 -7.25 -24.23 -6.27
CA THR A 177 -8.16 -24.87 -5.30
C THR A 177 -7.42 -25.21 -4.01
#